data_AF-A0A812XCJ4-F1
#
_entry.id   AF-A0A812XCJ4-F1
#
_cell.length_a   1.000
_cell.length_b   1.000
_cell.length_c   1.000
_cell.angle_alpha   90.00
_cell.angle_beta   90.00
_cell.angle_gamma   90.00
#
_symmetry.space_group_name_H-M   'P 1'
#
loop_
_entity.id
_entity.type
_entity.pdbx_description
1 polymer ?
#
loop_
_entity_poly.entity_id
_entity_poly.type
_entity_poly.pdbx_seq_one_letter_code
_entity_poly.pdbx_strand_id
1 'polypeptide(L)'
;RLWGEREGGPSMGILLRSCCEYEAFLGNGSVEHSVLALATQFDLVAITERFNEGLVSLGRLYGLPVQNLAAIGRSIGEKNEGSRKLDWTDEEFRLATYMSNKSTYIYNFAQKLFDRQALSLFGSAERLKDAVAAFEALNPGS
;
A
#
# COMPACT_ATOMS: atom_id res chain seq x y z
N ARG A 1 -14.14 -29.49 -26.04
CA ARG A 1 -15.23 -29.25 -25.08
C ARG A 1 -14.78 -28.08 -24.21
N LEU A 2 -15.35 -26.91 -24.45
CA LEU A 2 -15.13 -25.69 -23.68
C LEU A 2 -15.81 -25.87 -22.32
N TRP A 3 -15.09 -25.56 -21.25
CA TRP A 3 -15.56 -25.72 -19.88
C TRP A 3 -16.63 -24.67 -19.57
N GLY A 4 -17.72 -25.17 -19.02
CA GLY A 4 -18.94 -24.42 -18.71
C GLY A 4 -18.72 -23.35 -17.66
N GLU A 5 -19.34 -22.22 -17.95
CA GLU A 5 -19.76 -21.18 -17.02
C GLU A 5 -20.43 -21.83 -15.81
N ARG A 6 -19.81 -21.72 -14.63
CA ARG A 6 -20.54 -21.77 -13.36
C ARG A 6 -20.73 -20.35 -12.88
N GLU A 7 -22.00 -20.02 -12.65
CA GLU A 7 -22.51 -18.76 -12.14
C GLU A 7 -21.86 -18.40 -10.81
N GLY A 8 -21.31 -17.18 -10.72
CA GLY A 8 -20.95 -16.53 -9.45
C GLY A 8 -19.47 -16.19 -9.22
N GLY A 9 -18.54 -16.69 -10.04
CA GLY A 9 -17.12 -16.28 -9.96
C GLY A 9 -16.83 -15.03 -10.81
N PRO A 10 -15.93 -14.11 -10.38
CA PRO A 10 -15.51 -13.02 -11.25
C PRO A 10 -14.96 -13.60 -12.55
N SER A 11 -15.46 -13.12 -13.69
CA SER A 11 -15.03 -13.63 -14.99
C SER A 11 -13.50 -13.60 -15.11
N MET A 12 -12.92 -14.56 -15.83
CA MET A 12 -11.46 -14.64 -16.03
C MET A 12 -10.89 -13.32 -16.58
N GLY A 13 -11.70 -12.55 -17.34
CA GLY A 13 -11.37 -11.21 -17.81
C GLY A 13 -11.35 -10.12 -16.73
N ILE A 14 -12.09 -10.27 -15.63
CA ILE A 14 -12.01 -9.39 -14.45
C ILE A 14 -10.76 -9.73 -13.63
N LEU A 15 -10.45 -11.02 -13.43
CA LEU A 15 -9.21 -11.46 -12.78
C LEU A 15 -7.95 -11.01 -13.54
N LEU A 16 -7.99 -11.05 -14.88
CA LEU A 16 -6.93 -10.53 -15.75
C LEU A 16 -6.84 -9.00 -15.80
N ARG A 17 -7.88 -8.26 -15.38
CA ARG A 17 -7.82 -6.79 -15.23
C ARG A 17 -7.24 -6.36 -13.87
N SER A 18 -7.41 -7.18 -12.84
CA SER A 18 -6.88 -6.91 -11.49
C SER A 18 -5.41 -7.28 -11.32
N CYS A 19 -4.82 -8.08 -12.21
CA CYS A 19 -3.46 -8.61 -12.03
C CYS A 19 -2.31 -7.63 -12.26
N CYS A 20 -2.64 -6.41 -12.65
CA CYS A 20 -1.66 -5.45 -13.11
C CYS A 20 -1.95 -4.06 -12.56
N GLU A 21 -2.65 -3.91 -11.43
CA GLU A 21 -3.15 -2.60 -10.96
C GLU A 21 -2.07 -1.50 -11.02
N TYR A 22 -0.94 -1.67 -10.34
CA TYR A 22 0.14 -0.69 -10.40
C TYR A 22 0.75 -0.54 -11.81
N GLU A 23 0.97 -1.64 -12.51
CA GLU A 23 1.54 -1.63 -13.86
C GLU A 23 0.62 -0.90 -14.86
N ALA A 24 -0.68 -1.10 -14.76
CA ALA A 24 -1.70 -0.55 -15.63
C ALA A 24 -1.98 0.92 -15.29
N PHE A 25 -2.15 1.26 -14.01
CA PHE A 25 -2.49 2.61 -13.59
C PHE A 25 -1.28 3.56 -13.57
N LEU A 26 -0.10 3.10 -13.16
CA LEU A 26 1.09 3.96 -13.05
C LEU A 26 1.98 3.88 -14.30
N GLY A 27 2.08 2.71 -14.92
CA GLY A 27 3.04 2.44 -15.98
C GLY A 27 2.48 2.17 -17.36
N ASN A 28 1.15 2.21 -17.53
CA ASN A 28 0.47 1.85 -18.79
C ASN A 28 0.92 0.47 -19.33
N GLY A 29 0.98 -0.54 -18.47
CA GLY A 29 1.43 -1.88 -18.83
C GLY A 29 2.95 -2.09 -18.79
N SER A 30 3.71 -1.16 -18.21
CA SER A 30 5.16 -1.27 -18.03
C SER A 30 5.59 -1.14 -16.57
N VAL A 31 6.31 -2.15 -16.08
CA VAL A 31 6.93 -2.14 -14.73
C VAL A 31 7.93 -0.99 -14.60
N GLU A 32 8.74 -0.74 -15.64
CA GLU A 32 9.75 0.32 -15.63
C GLU A 32 9.11 1.70 -15.51
N HIS A 33 8.05 1.95 -16.29
CA HIS A 33 7.31 3.21 -16.19
C HIS A 33 6.62 3.38 -14.83
N SER A 34 6.11 2.29 -14.26
CA SER A 34 5.51 2.33 -12.91
C SER A 34 6.52 2.74 -11.85
N VAL A 35 7.72 2.15 -11.90
CA VAL A 35 8.83 2.49 -11.00
C VAL A 35 9.27 3.94 -11.20
N LEU A 36 9.38 4.39 -12.45
CA LEU A 36 9.71 5.78 -12.76
C LEU A 36 8.66 6.74 -12.22
N ALA A 37 7.37 6.44 -12.40
CA ALA A 37 6.28 7.26 -11.88
C ALA A 37 6.35 7.36 -10.35
N LEU A 38 6.49 6.24 -9.65
CA LEU A 38 6.67 6.22 -8.19
C LEU A 38 7.86 7.08 -7.73
N ALA A 39 8.97 7.04 -8.48
CA ALA A 39 10.20 7.75 -8.11
C ALA A 39 10.17 9.26 -8.40
N THR A 40 9.28 9.73 -9.29
CA THR A 40 9.39 11.09 -9.86
C THR A 40 8.13 11.94 -9.74
N GLN A 41 6.95 11.34 -9.60
CA GLN A 41 5.67 12.06 -9.64
C GLN A 41 5.04 12.28 -8.27
N PHE A 42 5.59 11.66 -7.22
CA PHE A 42 5.04 11.71 -5.87
C PHE A 42 6.09 12.20 -4.87
N ASP A 43 5.71 13.16 -4.02
CA ASP A 43 6.59 13.64 -2.95
C ASP A 43 6.77 12.59 -1.84
N LEU A 44 5.80 11.68 -1.69
CA LEU A 44 5.83 10.59 -0.73
C LEU A 44 5.11 9.36 -1.30
N VAL A 45 5.73 8.19 -1.18
CA VAL A 45 5.11 6.89 -1.47
C VAL A 45 5.09 6.09 -0.17
N ALA A 46 3.92 5.94 0.44
CA ALA A 46 3.73 5.15 1.67
C ALA A 46 3.03 3.82 1.37
N ILE A 47 3.25 2.81 2.23
CA ILE A 47 2.60 1.49 2.12
C ILE A 47 1.56 1.31 3.22
N THR A 48 0.46 0.62 2.89
CA THR A 48 -0.71 0.47 3.75
C THR A 48 -0.39 -0.25 5.07
N GLU A 49 0.51 -1.24 5.03
CA GLU A 49 0.98 -2.00 6.19
C GLU A 49 1.74 -1.13 7.20
N ARG A 50 2.26 0.02 6.75
CA ARG A 50 2.97 1.02 7.56
C ARG A 50 2.23 2.36 7.56
N PHE A 51 0.89 2.30 7.61
CA PHE A 51 0.03 3.47 7.52
C PHE A 51 0.41 4.59 8.51
N ASN A 52 0.64 4.27 9.79
CA ASN A 52 1.00 5.26 10.81
C ASN A 52 2.33 5.96 10.47
N GLU A 53 3.33 5.20 10.02
CA GLU A 53 4.61 5.77 9.54
C GLU A 53 4.40 6.67 8.32
N GLY A 54 3.55 6.25 7.38
CA GLY A 54 3.18 7.03 6.20
C GLY A 54 2.52 8.36 6.57
N LEU A 55 1.56 8.33 7.50
CA LEU A 55 0.83 9.51 7.95
C LEU A 55 1.73 10.50 8.70
N VAL A 56 2.62 9.99 9.56
CA VAL A 56 3.61 10.81 10.27
C VAL A 56 4.63 11.40 9.31
N SER A 57 5.07 10.64 8.29
CA SER A 57 5.96 11.14 7.23
C SER A 57 5.31 12.23 6.38
N LEU A 58 4.03 12.05 6.03
CA LEU A 58 3.24 13.06 5.32
C LEU A 58 3.14 14.34 6.16
N GLY A 59 2.83 14.22 7.44
CA GLY A 59 2.77 15.37 8.33
C GLY A 59 4.10 16.09 8.44
N ARG A 60 5.21 15.35 8.53
CA ARG A 60 6.55 15.93 8.54
C ARG A 60 6.86 16.70 7.25
N LEU A 61 6.51 16.14 6.09
CA LEU A 61 6.72 16.75 4.77
C LEU A 61 5.99 18.09 4.64
N TYR A 62 4.76 18.19 5.16
CA TYR A 62 3.93 19.39 5.08
C TYR A 62 3.97 20.28 6.33
N GLY A 63 4.86 20.01 7.28
CA GLY A 63 4.97 20.79 8.52
C GLY A 63 3.74 20.73 9.42
N LEU A 64 2.95 19.66 9.34
CA LEU A 64 1.77 19.46 10.16
C LEU A 64 2.14 18.94 11.55
N PRO A 65 1.57 19.53 12.63
CA PRO A 65 1.81 19.06 13.98
C PRO A 65 1.12 17.72 14.22
N VAL A 66 1.69 16.91 15.12
CA VAL A 66 1.22 15.55 15.43
C VAL A 66 -0.25 15.50 15.86
N GLN A 67 -0.74 16.55 16.51
CA GLN A 67 -2.13 16.67 16.95
C GLN A 67 -3.11 16.72 15.77
N ASN A 68 -2.73 17.40 14.68
CA ASN A 68 -3.54 17.48 13.47
C ASN A 68 -3.59 16.11 12.78
N LEU A 69 -2.46 15.41 12.74
CA LEU A 69 -2.39 14.06 12.19
C LEU A 69 -3.23 13.09 13.01
N ALA A 70 -3.17 13.15 14.34
CA ALA A 70 -3.99 12.32 15.22
C ALA A 70 -5.48 12.58 15.02
N ALA A 71 -5.89 13.83 14.79
CA ALA A 71 -7.28 14.16 14.44
C ALA A 71 -7.72 13.51 13.11
N ILE A 72 -6.85 13.54 12.10
CA ILE A 72 -7.08 12.85 10.82
C ILE A 72 -7.16 11.33 11.05
N GLY A 73 -6.21 10.75 11.78
CA GLY A 73 -6.17 9.32 12.09
C GLY A 73 -7.44 8.82 12.79
N ARG A 74 -8.01 9.60 13.72
CA ARG A 74 -9.29 9.30 14.38
C ARG A 74 -10.51 9.41 13.47
N SER A 75 -10.44 10.24 12.44
CA SER A 75 -11.55 10.44 11.49
C SER A 75 -11.67 9.32 10.46
N ILE A 76 -10.60 8.54 10.28
CA ILE A 76 -10.58 7.37 9.41
C ILE A 76 -11.20 6.22 10.22
N GLY A 77 -12.39 5.79 9.81
CA GLY A 77 -13.11 4.66 10.44
C GLY A 77 -12.34 3.34 10.40
N GLU A 78 -12.95 2.27 10.91
CA GLU A 78 -12.35 0.93 11.11
C GLU A 78 -11.31 0.55 10.03
N LYS A 79 -10.06 0.32 10.49
CA LYS A 79 -9.00 -0.25 9.68
C LYS A 79 -9.38 -1.70 9.33
N ASN A 80 -9.98 -1.90 8.16
CA ASN A 80 -10.26 -3.19 7.51
C ASN A 80 -10.49 -4.36 8.49
N GLU A 81 -11.75 -4.57 8.89
CA GLU A 81 -12.17 -5.80 9.56
C GLU A 81 -11.79 -7.03 8.69
N GLY A 82 -10.68 -7.69 9.04
CA GLY A 82 -10.26 -8.95 8.41
C GLY A 82 -11.27 -10.07 8.59
N SER A 83 -12.25 -9.92 9.48
CA SER A 83 -13.30 -10.89 9.81
C SER A 83 -14.29 -11.18 8.68
N ARG A 84 -14.28 -10.40 7.58
CA ARG A 84 -15.11 -10.64 6.38
C ARG A 84 -14.32 -11.11 5.16
N LYS A 85 -13.00 -11.32 5.28
CA LYS A 85 -12.20 -11.83 4.17
C LYS A 85 -12.37 -13.33 4.08
N LEU A 86 -12.78 -13.83 2.92
CA LEU A 86 -12.81 -15.27 2.65
C LEU A 86 -11.36 -15.78 2.58
N ASP A 87 -11.13 -16.94 3.19
CA ASP A 87 -9.88 -17.66 3.01
C ASP A 87 -9.73 -18.06 1.54
N TRP A 88 -8.52 -17.90 1.03
CA TRP A 88 -8.19 -18.27 -0.34
C TRP A 88 -8.04 -19.78 -0.43
N THR A 89 -8.53 -20.37 -1.51
CA THR A 89 -8.16 -21.74 -1.85
C THR A 89 -6.70 -21.81 -2.33
N ASP A 90 -6.07 -22.97 -2.23
CA ASP A 90 -4.70 -23.19 -2.70
C ASP A 90 -4.53 -22.86 -4.19
N GLU A 91 -5.56 -23.11 -5.00
CA GLU A 91 -5.57 -22.80 -6.43
C GLU A 91 -5.59 -21.28 -6.66
N GLU A 92 -6.46 -20.55 -5.97
CA GLU A 92 -6.54 -19.09 -6.05
C GLU A 92 -5.24 -18.45 -5.58
N PHE A 93 -4.66 -18.92 -4.48
CA PHE A 93 -3.41 -18.40 -3.95
C PHE A 93 -2.25 -18.58 -4.93
N ARG A 94 -2.15 -19.76 -5.53
CA ARG A 94 -1.16 -20.04 -6.57
C ARG A 94 -1.36 -19.17 -7.80
N LEU A 95 -2.60 -19.01 -8.26
CA LEU A 95 -2.92 -18.19 -9.43
C LEU A 95 -2.55 -16.73 -9.19
N ALA A 96 -2.94 -16.15 -8.05
CA ALA A 96 -2.56 -14.77 -7.74
C ALA A 96 -1.06 -14.61 -7.54
N THR A 97 -0.38 -15.56 -6.92
CA THR A 97 1.09 -15.53 -6.78
C THR A 97 1.77 -15.54 -8.15
N TYR A 98 1.29 -16.37 -9.08
CA TYR A 98 1.81 -16.41 -10.44
C TYR A 98 1.60 -15.09 -11.18
N MET A 99 0.42 -14.50 -11.02
CA MET A 99 0.03 -13.25 -11.67
C MET A 99 0.67 -12.00 -11.04
N SER A 100 1.05 -12.05 -9.76
CA SER A 100 1.54 -10.89 -9.02
C SER A 100 3.01 -10.58 -9.21
N ASN A 101 3.78 -11.40 -9.94
CA ASN A 101 5.25 -11.23 -10.06
C ASN A 101 5.70 -9.81 -10.42
N LYS A 102 5.00 -9.15 -11.36
CA LYS A 102 5.28 -7.77 -11.74
C LYS A 102 4.90 -6.76 -10.65
N SER A 103 3.69 -6.91 -10.08
CA SER A 103 3.22 -6.09 -8.97
C SER A 103 4.10 -6.22 -7.73
N THR A 104 4.64 -7.42 -7.45
CA THR A 104 5.60 -7.69 -6.38
C THR A 104 6.89 -6.91 -6.57
N TYR A 105 7.40 -6.81 -7.79
CA TYR A 105 8.58 -5.98 -8.07
C TYR A 105 8.31 -4.50 -7.78
N ILE A 106 7.18 -3.97 -8.25
CA ILE A 106 6.78 -2.58 -8.04
C ILE A 106 6.58 -2.29 -6.55
N TYR A 107 5.92 -3.19 -5.83
CA TYR A 107 5.70 -3.08 -4.38
C TYR A 107 7.01 -3.12 -3.58
N ASN A 108 7.94 -4.02 -3.94
CA ASN A 108 9.27 -4.07 -3.33
C ASN A 108 10.08 -2.79 -3.60
N PHE A 109 9.92 -2.18 -4.77
CA PHE A 109 10.50 -0.87 -5.06
C PHE A 109 9.88 0.22 -4.19
N ALA A 110 8.55 0.25 -4.07
CA ALA A 110 7.83 1.21 -3.24
C ALA A 110 8.26 1.15 -1.77
N GLN A 111 8.43 -0.06 -1.20
CA GLN A 111 8.95 -0.24 0.16
C GLN A 111 10.33 0.40 0.34
N LYS A 112 11.27 0.12 -0.58
CA LYS A 112 12.63 0.69 -0.53
C LYS A 112 12.63 2.20 -0.73
N LEU A 113 11.73 2.72 -1.57
CA LEU A 113 11.57 4.15 -1.79
C LEU A 113 11.06 4.83 -0.52
N PHE A 114 10.03 4.26 0.12
CA PHE A 114 9.49 4.77 1.38
C PHE A 114 10.56 4.82 2.46
N ASP A 115 11.34 3.74 2.64
CA ASP A 115 12.42 3.71 3.62
C ASP A 115 13.45 4.84 3.41
N ARG A 116 13.81 5.10 2.14
CA ARG A 116 14.73 6.20 1.80
C ARG A 116 14.12 7.57 2.06
N GLN A 117 12.85 7.77 1.68
CA GLN A 117 12.13 9.02 1.93
C GLN A 117 12.00 9.29 3.43
N ALA A 118 11.62 8.26 4.21
CA ALA A 118 11.51 8.37 5.66
C ALA A 118 12.87 8.66 6.30
N LEU A 119 13.95 7.99 5.87
CA LEU A 119 15.30 8.29 6.35
C LEU A 119 15.70 9.73 6.02
N SER A 120 15.37 10.22 4.82
CA SER A 120 15.63 11.60 4.43
C SER A 120 14.85 12.62 5.28
N LEU A 121 13.61 12.31 5.67
CA LEU A 121 12.73 13.21 6.42
C LEU A 121 13.07 13.27 7.92
N PHE A 122 13.47 12.14 8.51
CA PHE A 122 13.69 12.00 9.95
C PHE A 122 15.16 11.92 10.34
N GLY A 123 16.04 11.56 9.41
CA GLY A 123 17.47 11.39 9.62
C GLY A 123 17.86 10.05 10.25
N SER A 124 16.92 9.32 10.85
CA SER A 124 17.13 7.94 11.32
C SER A 124 15.80 7.18 11.47
N ALA A 125 15.88 5.85 11.52
CA ALA A 125 14.72 5.00 11.76
C ALA A 125 14.17 5.16 13.19
N GLU A 126 15.03 5.44 14.17
CA GLU A 126 14.65 5.66 15.56
C GLU A 126 13.79 6.92 15.70
N ARG A 127 14.16 8.01 15.03
CA ARG A 127 13.36 9.25 15.06
C ARG A 127 12.00 9.09 14.40
N LEU A 128 11.89 8.25 13.36
CA LEU A 128 10.60 7.87 12.81
C LEU A 128 9.77 7.10 13.82
N LYS A 129 10.35 6.10 14.49
CA LYS A 129 9.66 5.32 15.54
C LYS A 129 9.19 6.20 16.70
N ASP A 130 10.02 7.13 17.16
CA ASP A 130 9.65 8.07 18.23
C ASP A 130 8.47 8.97 17.81
N ALA A 131 8.48 9.45 16.56
CA ALA A 131 7.40 10.27 16.03
C ALA A 131 6.09 9.47 15.87
N VAL A 132 6.17 8.20 15.49
CA VAL A 132 5.03 7.29 15.44
C VAL A 132 4.49 7.01 16.84
N ALA A 133 5.35 6.72 17.82
CA ALA A 133 4.93 6.52 19.21
C ALA A 133 4.22 7.76 19.78
N ALA A 134 4.71 8.96 19.47
CA ALA A 134 4.05 10.20 19.87
C ALA A 134 2.68 10.39 19.20
N PHE A 135 2.54 9.99 17.94
CA PHE A 135 1.25 9.97 17.24
C PHE A 135 0.27 8.97 17.86
N GLU A 136 0.71 7.73 18.11
CA GLU A 136 -0.11 6.66 18.68
C GLU A 136 -0.56 6.96 20.12
N ALA A 137 0.28 7.61 20.92
CA ALA A 137 -0.09 8.07 22.25
C ALA A 137 -1.27 9.07 22.23
N LEU A 138 -1.42 9.83 21.14
CA LEU A 138 -2.53 10.76 20.92
C LEU A 138 -3.69 10.14 20.12
N ASN A 139 -3.51 8.93 19.62
CA ASN A 139 -4.48 8.18 18.82
C ASN A 139 -4.62 6.73 19.31
N PRO A 140 -4.98 6.49 20.58
CA PRO A 140 -5.09 5.14 21.12
C PRO A 140 -6.26 4.40 20.45
N GLY A 141 -5.95 3.35 19.68
CA GLY A 141 -6.94 2.54 18.97
C GLY A 141 -6.77 2.51 17.44
N SER A 142 -5.79 3.24 16.89
CA SER A 142 -5.35 3.06 15.51
C SER A 142 -4.23 2.04 15.38
#